data_AF-A0A6N9GMY6-F1
#
_entry.id   AF-A0A6N9GMY6-F1
#
_cell.length_a   1.000
_cell.length_b   1.000
_cell.length_c   1.000
_cell.angle_alpha   90.00
_cell.angle_beta   90.00
_cell.angle_gamma   90.00
#
_symmetry.space_group_name_H-M   'P 1'
#
loop_
_entity.id
_entity.type
_entity.pdbx_description
1 polymer ?
#
loop_
_entity_poly.entity_id
_entity_poly.type
_entity_poly.pdbx_seq_one_letter_code
_entity_poly.pdbx_strand_id
1 'polypeptide(L)'
;MTDYSSLKRVPRSWLVQSKHDLEAAIANAEDGRHALACFLAQQSAEKAVVAFLYNHGAEHVWGHALADLCADATAFDQSFEFVKSIAGLLDKHYVGARYPQTLIGGAPCETHEALDSERALEIARDVLAGVEERLGLS
;
A
#
# COMPACT_ATOMS: atom_id res chain seq x y z
N MET A 1 -13.74 -29.96 5.15
CA MET A 1 -12.73 -29.95 4.08
C MET A 1 -12.71 -28.52 3.56
N THR A 2 -11.76 -27.71 3.99
CA THR A 2 -11.71 -26.27 3.64
C THR A 2 -11.37 -26.14 2.16
N ASP A 3 -12.19 -25.41 1.42
CA ASP A 3 -11.99 -25.18 -0.02
C ASP A 3 -10.85 -24.16 -0.23
N TYR A 4 -9.64 -24.68 -0.44
CA TYR A 4 -8.44 -23.90 -0.74
C TYR A 4 -8.48 -23.19 -2.11
N SER A 5 -9.48 -23.43 -2.96
CA SER A 5 -9.63 -22.68 -4.22
C SER A 5 -9.97 -21.21 -3.96
N SER A 6 -10.75 -20.95 -2.91
CA SER A 6 -11.07 -19.60 -2.43
C SER A 6 -9.82 -18.85 -1.96
N LEU A 7 -8.90 -19.55 -1.30
CA LEU A 7 -7.64 -18.98 -0.81
C LEU A 7 -6.67 -18.61 -1.93
N LYS A 8 -6.76 -19.19 -3.14
CA LYS A 8 -6.01 -18.70 -4.30
C LYS A 8 -6.62 -17.44 -4.94
N ARG A 9 -7.94 -17.26 -4.80
CA ARG A 9 -8.66 -16.09 -5.32
C ARG A 9 -8.38 -14.85 -4.48
N VAL A 10 -8.21 -15.00 -3.17
CA VAL A 10 -8.02 -13.89 -2.22
C VAL A 10 -6.72 -13.10 -2.50
N PRO A 11 -5.51 -13.68 -2.51
CA PRO A 11 -4.26 -12.98 -2.83
C PRO A 11 -4.33 -12.26 -4.18
N ARG A 12 -4.87 -12.92 -5.21
CA ARG A 12 -5.02 -12.31 -6.54
C ARG A 12 -5.94 -11.10 -6.50
N SER A 13 -7.03 -11.15 -5.74
CA SER A 13 -7.98 -10.04 -5.64
C SER A 13 -7.35 -8.84 -4.94
N TRP A 14 -6.52 -9.06 -3.93
CA TRP A 14 -5.73 -8.01 -3.28
C TRP A 14 -4.73 -7.35 -4.23
N LEU A 15 -4.01 -8.15 -5.03
CA LEU A 15 -3.06 -7.61 -6.00
C LEU A 15 -3.75 -6.82 -7.13
N VAL A 16 -4.91 -7.28 -7.60
CA VAL A 16 -5.73 -6.53 -8.56
C VAL A 16 -6.18 -5.19 -7.98
N GLN A 17 -6.65 -5.17 -6.73
CA GLN A 17 -7.06 -3.93 -6.08
C GLN A 17 -5.87 -2.99 -5.85
N SER A 18 -4.71 -3.52 -5.47
CA SER A 18 -3.47 -2.75 -5.32
C SER A 18 -3.13 -2.00 -6.61
N LYS A 19 -3.13 -2.68 -7.76
CA LYS A 19 -2.91 -2.06 -9.08
C LYS A 19 -3.92 -0.97 -9.39
N HIS A 20 -5.20 -1.25 -9.16
CA HIS A 20 -6.27 -0.28 -9.40
C HIS A 20 -6.13 0.95 -8.49
N ASP A 21 -5.71 0.78 -7.24
CA ASP A 21 -5.44 1.90 -6.33
C ASP A 21 -4.26 2.74 -6.80
N LEU A 22 -3.19 2.12 -7.32
CA LEU A 22 -2.06 2.84 -7.89
C LEU A 22 -2.46 3.64 -9.14
N GLU A 23 -3.22 3.03 -10.06
CA GLU A 23 -3.75 3.72 -11.24
C GLU A 23 -4.60 4.92 -10.84
N ALA A 24 -5.50 4.74 -9.87
CA ALA A 24 -6.32 5.82 -9.33
C ALA A 24 -5.46 6.89 -8.63
N ALA A 25 -4.41 6.50 -7.91
CA ALA A 25 -3.49 7.43 -7.26
C ALA A 25 -2.79 8.33 -8.29
N ILE A 26 -2.33 7.74 -9.40
CA ILE A 26 -1.69 8.48 -10.51
C ILE A 26 -2.68 9.48 -11.11
N ALA A 27 -3.88 9.04 -11.48
CA ALA A 27 -4.88 9.92 -12.06
C ALA A 27 -5.28 11.08 -11.13
N ASN A 28 -5.35 10.84 -9.81
CA ASN A 28 -5.64 11.89 -8.84
C ASN A 28 -4.48 12.87 -8.69
N ALA A 29 -3.23 12.41 -8.75
CA ALA A 29 -2.07 13.30 -8.72
C ALA A 29 -2.03 14.21 -9.96
N GLU A 30 -2.33 13.65 -11.14
CA GLU A 30 -2.42 14.40 -12.40
C GLU A 30 -3.54 15.46 -12.37
N ASP A 31 -4.66 15.19 -11.69
CA ASP A 31 -5.77 16.14 -11.50
C ASP A 31 -5.55 17.10 -10.30
N GLY A 32 -4.36 17.12 -9.69
CA GLY A 32 -4.03 18.00 -8.56
C GLY A 32 -4.66 17.59 -7.22
N ARG A 33 -5.25 16.40 -7.11
CA ARG A 33 -5.88 15.86 -5.89
C ARG A 33 -4.87 15.09 -5.05
N HIS A 34 -3.80 15.78 -4.64
CA HIS A 34 -2.61 15.15 -4.05
C HIS A 34 -2.89 14.39 -2.75
N ALA A 35 -3.77 14.88 -1.88
CA ALA A 35 -4.15 14.15 -0.67
C ALA A 35 -4.73 12.77 -0.99
N LEU A 36 -5.70 12.72 -1.91
CA LEU A 36 -6.31 11.46 -2.32
C LEU A 36 -5.30 10.53 -3.02
N ALA A 37 -4.40 11.10 -3.83
CA ALA A 37 -3.31 10.34 -4.43
C ALA A 37 -2.40 9.70 -3.38
N CYS A 38 -1.99 10.44 -2.35
CA CYS A 38 -1.18 9.91 -1.25
C CYS A 38 -1.89 8.79 -0.47
N PHE A 39 -3.20 8.96 -0.21
CA PHE A 39 -4.00 7.91 0.45
C PHE A 39 -4.06 6.64 -0.39
N LEU A 40 -4.35 6.76 -1.68
CA LEU A 40 -4.43 5.62 -2.59
C LEU A 40 -3.06 4.95 -2.81
N ALA A 41 -1.96 5.72 -2.80
CA ALA A 41 -0.61 5.17 -2.83
C ALA A 41 -0.32 4.30 -1.61
N GLN A 42 -0.69 4.75 -0.39
CA GLN A 42 -0.58 3.93 0.81
C GLN A 42 -1.44 2.66 0.70
N GLN A 43 -2.68 2.77 0.23
CA GLN A 43 -3.58 1.64 0.03
C GLN A 43 -3.05 0.62 -0.99
N SER A 44 -2.44 1.10 -2.09
CA SER A 44 -1.79 0.24 -3.07
C SER A 44 -0.70 -0.61 -2.42
N ALA A 45 0.22 0.03 -1.70
CA ALA A 45 1.33 -0.65 -1.04
C ALA A 45 0.84 -1.66 0.03
N GLU A 46 -0.12 -1.25 0.88
CA GLU A 46 -0.76 -2.11 1.88
C GLU A 46 -1.29 -3.39 1.24
N LYS A 47 -2.11 -3.25 0.18
CA LYS A 47 -2.77 -4.38 -0.48
C LYS A 47 -1.80 -5.28 -1.22
N ALA A 48 -0.69 -4.74 -1.74
CA ALA A 48 0.38 -5.55 -2.31
C ALA A 48 0.99 -6.47 -1.25
N VAL A 49 1.37 -5.93 -0.08
CA VAL A 49 1.97 -6.73 1.00
C VAL A 49 0.96 -7.73 1.59
N VAL A 50 -0.31 -7.35 1.73
CA VAL A 50 -1.39 -8.27 2.13
C VAL A 50 -1.52 -9.43 1.12
N ALA A 51 -1.45 -9.16 -0.18
CA ALA A 51 -1.45 -10.20 -1.21
C ALA A 51 -0.26 -11.16 -1.05
N PHE A 52 0.93 -10.62 -0.79
CA PHE A 52 2.13 -11.42 -0.51
C PHE A 52 1.94 -12.34 0.70
N LEU A 53 1.47 -11.80 1.82
CA LEU A 53 1.25 -12.56 3.06
C LEU A 53 0.24 -13.70 2.87
N TYR A 54 -0.91 -13.43 2.24
CA TYR A 54 -1.89 -14.47 1.95
C TYR A 54 -1.35 -15.53 0.99
N ASN A 55 -0.55 -15.13 -0.02
CA ASN A 55 0.08 -16.08 -0.94
C ASN A 55 1.06 -17.03 -0.22
N HIS A 56 1.70 -16.56 0.85
CA HIS A 56 2.64 -17.34 1.67
C HIS A 56 1.98 -18.09 2.84
N GLY A 57 0.64 -18.11 2.89
CA GLY A 57 -0.11 -18.95 3.81
C GLY A 57 -0.51 -18.28 5.12
N ALA A 58 -0.44 -16.96 5.23
CA ALA A 58 -1.06 -16.25 6.35
C ALA A 58 -2.57 -16.51 6.37
N GLU A 59 -3.11 -17.02 7.48
CA GLU A 59 -4.55 -17.26 7.60
C GLU A 59 -5.35 -15.97 7.78
N HIS A 60 -4.78 -15.02 8.52
CA HIS A 60 -5.36 -13.72 8.79
C HIS A 60 -4.28 -12.65 8.71
N VAL A 61 -4.60 -11.53 8.08
CA VAL A 61 -3.75 -10.34 8.00
C VAL A 61 -4.56 -9.19 8.60
N TRP A 62 -4.00 -8.51 9.60
CA TRP A 62 -4.70 -7.47 10.36
C TRP A 62 -3.92 -6.15 10.34
N GLY A 63 -4.65 -5.06 10.46
CA GLY A 63 -4.07 -3.72 10.50
C GLY A 63 -3.89 -3.09 9.12
N HIS A 64 -3.47 -1.83 9.15
CA HIS A 64 -3.28 -0.98 7.95
C HIS A 64 -1.88 -0.37 7.88
N ALA A 65 -1.08 -0.54 8.94
CA ALA A 65 0.29 -0.05 8.96
C ALA A 65 1.14 -0.93 8.04
N LEU A 66 1.59 -0.36 6.94
CA LEU A 66 2.49 -1.02 6.00
C LEU A 66 3.77 -1.49 6.69
N ALA A 67 4.29 -0.71 7.65
CA ALA A 67 5.48 -1.10 8.41
C ALA A 67 5.27 -2.42 9.19
N ASP A 68 4.11 -2.60 9.82
CA ASP A 68 3.77 -3.82 10.56
C ASP A 68 3.55 -4.99 9.62
N LEU A 69 2.85 -4.78 8.50
CA LEU A 69 2.66 -5.79 7.46
C LEU A 69 3.99 -6.25 6.85
N CYS A 70 4.92 -5.32 6.62
CA CYS A 70 6.27 -5.67 6.17
C CYS A 70 7.05 -6.42 7.24
N ALA A 71 6.90 -6.06 8.52
CA ALA A 71 7.50 -6.81 9.62
C ALA A 71 7.01 -8.26 9.64
N ASP A 72 5.72 -8.50 9.48
CA ASP A 72 5.16 -9.85 9.36
C ASP A 72 5.69 -10.58 8.12
N ALA A 73 5.82 -9.87 6.99
CA ALA A 73 6.32 -10.43 5.73
C ALA A 73 7.78 -10.91 5.83
N THR A 74 8.57 -10.36 6.75
CA THR A 74 9.96 -10.80 7.00
C THR A 74 10.07 -12.25 7.46
N ALA A 75 9.00 -12.81 8.02
CA ALA A 75 8.94 -14.23 8.37
C ALA A 75 9.01 -15.15 7.13
N PHE A 76 8.66 -14.62 5.95
CA PHE A 76 8.68 -15.35 4.68
C PHE A 76 9.80 -14.89 3.75
N ASP A 77 10.10 -13.58 3.73
CA ASP A 77 11.17 -12.99 2.92
C ASP A 77 11.81 -11.79 3.66
N GLN A 78 13.07 -11.96 4.06
CA GLN A 78 13.81 -10.94 4.83
C GLN A 78 14.07 -9.63 4.09
N SER A 79 13.91 -9.61 2.76
CA SER A 79 14.07 -8.38 1.99
C SER A 79 12.97 -7.34 2.27
N PHE A 80 11.87 -7.71 2.93
CA PHE A 80 10.86 -6.75 3.39
C PHE A 80 11.36 -5.78 4.46
N GLU A 81 12.51 -6.02 5.12
CA GLU A 81 13.12 -5.03 6.02
C GLU A 81 13.46 -3.72 5.30
N PHE A 82 13.84 -3.78 4.02
CA PHE A 82 14.07 -2.56 3.23
C PHE A 82 12.78 -1.76 3.04
N VAL A 83 11.68 -2.43 2.67
CA VAL A 83 10.37 -1.78 2.50
C VAL A 83 9.87 -1.19 3.82
N LYS A 84 10.00 -1.95 4.91
CA LYS A 84 9.64 -1.51 6.26
C LYS A 84 10.34 -0.22 6.67
N SER A 85 11.63 -0.06 6.30
CA SER A 85 12.41 1.14 6.64
C SER A 85 11.85 2.43 6.04
N ILE A 86 11.10 2.34 4.94
CA ILE A 86 10.47 3.47 4.24
C ILE A 86 8.94 3.49 4.37
N ALA A 87 8.32 2.43 4.90
CA ALA A 87 6.87 2.28 5.01
C ALA A 87 6.20 3.41 5.80
N GLY A 88 6.86 3.95 6.82
CA GLY A 88 6.38 5.09 7.61
C GLY A 88 6.10 6.36 6.77
N LEU A 89 6.76 6.50 5.62
CA LEU A 89 6.51 7.60 4.69
C LEU A 89 5.13 7.48 4.01
N LEU A 90 4.62 6.25 3.82
CA LEU A 90 3.27 6.01 3.34
C LEU A 90 2.25 5.96 4.48
N ASP A 91 2.58 5.34 5.61
CA ASP A 91 1.65 5.14 6.74
C ASP A 91 1.07 6.46 7.27
N LYS A 92 1.85 7.55 7.24
CA LYS A 92 1.35 8.89 7.62
C LYS A 92 0.12 9.31 6.82
N HIS A 93 -0.01 8.86 5.56
CA HIS A 93 -1.11 9.23 4.67
C HIS A 93 -2.38 8.41 4.93
N TYR A 94 -2.31 7.26 5.63
CA TYR A 94 -3.50 6.48 5.95
C TYR A 94 -4.55 7.32 6.69
N VAL A 95 -4.12 8.14 7.65
CA VAL A 95 -5.01 9.08 8.37
C VAL A 95 -4.81 10.51 7.87
N GLY A 96 -3.55 10.95 7.66
CA GLY A 96 -3.19 12.34 7.37
C GLY A 96 -3.84 12.91 6.11
N ALA A 97 -4.09 12.08 5.11
CA ALA A 97 -4.69 12.50 3.84
C ALA A 97 -6.23 12.62 3.87
N ARG A 98 -6.87 12.25 4.98
CA ARG A 98 -8.34 12.16 5.07
C ARG A 98 -8.94 13.01 6.17
N TYR A 99 -8.18 13.23 7.24
CA TYR A 99 -8.70 13.67 8.51
C TYR A 99 -8.05 14.98 8.95
N PRO A 100 -8.79 16.11 8.95
CA PRO A 100 -8.27 17.41 9.34
C PRO A 100 -7.70 17.45 10.77
N GLN A 101 -8.17 16.60 11.69
CA GLN A 101 -7.68 16.56 13.08
C GLN A 101 -6.21 16.16 13.21
N THR A 102 -5.59 15.66 12.14
CA THR A 102 -4.15 15.33 12.10
C THR A 102 -3.28 16.53 11.68
N LEU A 103 -3.90 17.64 11.29
CA LEU A 103 -3.23 18.82 10.75
C LEU A 103 -3.20 19.94 11.79
N ILE A 104 -2.20 20.82 11.67
CA ILE A 104 -2.14 22.06 12.45
C ILE A 104 -3.24 23.04 12.01
N GLY A 105 -3.69 22.95 10.74
CA GLY A 105 -4.80 23.70 10.17
C GLY A 105 -5.07 23.31 8.72
N GLY A 106 -6.22 23.75 8.20
CA GLY A 106 -6.67 23.44 6.83
C GLY A 106 -7.28 22.05 6.67
N ALA A 107 -7.76 21.76 5.46
CA ALA A 107 -8.19 20.44 5.03
C ALA A 107 -7.03 19.69 4.35
N PRO A 108 -7.00 18.33 4.39
CA PRO A 108 -5.93 17.57 3.74
C PRO A 108 -5.69 17.91 2.28
N CYS A 109 -6.75 18.21 1.51
CA CYS A 109 -6.64 18.62 0.10
C CYS A 109 -5.99 20.00 -0.11
N GLU A 110 -5.89 20.83 0.93
CA GLU A 110 -5.23 22.14 0.90
C GLU A 110 -3.77 22.04 1.34
N THR A 111 -3.39 20.99 2.07
CA THR A 111 -2.06 20.86 2.69
C THR A 111 -1.16 19.82 2.02
N HIS A 112 -1.70 18.91 1.22
CA HIS A 112 -0.89 17.97 0.44
C HIS A 112 -0.58 18.57 -0.93
N GLU A 113 0.70 18.57 -1.29
CA GLU A 113 1.19 19.16 -2.54
C GLU A 113 1.68 18.08 -3.52
N ALA A 114 2.02 18.52 -4.73
CA ALA A 114 2.51 17.64 -5.80
C ALA A 114 3.65 16.72 -5.33
N LEU A 115 4.64 17.30 -4.64
CA LEU A 115 5.81 16.57 -4.12
C LEU A 115 5.43 15.46 -3.13
N ASP A 116 4.37 15.62 -2.34
CA ASP A 116 3.89 14.57 -1.45
C ASP A 116 3.35 13.38 -2.24
N SER A 117 2.53 13.66 -3.26
CA SER A 117 1.96 12.62 -4.09
C SER A 117 3.00 11.95 -4.99
N GLU A 118 3.98 12.69 -5.53
CA GLU A 118 5.08 12.14 -6.32
C GLU A 118 5.89 11.11 -5.53
N ARG A 119 6.31 11.48 -4.31
CA ARG A 119 7.05 10.58 -3.41
C ARG A 119 6.23 9.37 -2.99
N ALA A 120 4.95 9.58 -2.67
CA ALA A 120 4.07 8.48 -2.29
C ALA A 120 3.89 7.49 -3.45
N LEU A 121 3.72 7.99 -4.68
CA LEU A 121 3.59 7.17 -5.89
C LEU A 121 4.87 6.40 -6.23
N GLU A 122 6.04 7.01 -6.06
CA GLU A 122 7.34 6.34 -6.24
C GLU A 122 7.45 5.13 -5.30
N ILE A 123 7.23 5.34 -4.01
CA ILE A 123 7.30 4.26 -3.02
C ILE A 123 6.23 3.18 -3.31
N ALA A 124 5.00 3.56 -3.63
CA ALA A 124 3.94 2.60 -3.92
C ALA A 124 4.22 1.75 -5.16
N ARG A 125 4.84 2.32 -6.20
CA ARG A 125 5.30 1.59 -7.40
C ARG A 125 6.37 0.57 -7.04
N ASP A 126 7.38 0.99 -6.28
CA ASP A 126 8.49 0.12 -5.89
C ASP A 126 8.03 -1.05 -5.02
N VAL A 127 7.11 -0.79 -4.08
CA VAL A 127 6.52 -1.85 -3.24
C VAL A 127 5.72 -2.84 -4.08
N LEU A 128 4.84 -2.34 -4.96
CA LEU A 128 4.03 -3.20 -5.82
C LEU A 128 4.91 -4.05 -6.74
N ALA A 129 5.86 -3.43 -7.45
CA ALA A 129 6.78 -4.14 -8.34
C ALA A 129 7.60 -5.19 -7.59
N GLY A 130 8.11 -4.84 -6.40
CA GLY A 130 8.84 -5.78 -5.55
C GLY A 130 7.98 -6.97 -5.11
N VAL A 131 6.72 -6.74 -4.75
CA VAL A 131 5.79 -7.83 -4.44
C VAL A 131 5.54 -8.71 -5.66
N GLU A 132 5.30 -8.13 -6.85
CA GLU A 132 5.06 -8.89 -8.07
C GLU A 132 6.24 -9.78 -8.46
N GLU A 133 7.46 -9.27 -8.34
CA GLU A 133 8.69 -10.04 -8.56
C GLU A 133 8.76 -11.25 -7.61
N ARG A 134 8.47 -11.06 -6.32
CA ARG A 134 8.46 -12.12 -5.30
C ARG A 134 7.37 -13.16 -5.53
N LEU A 135 6.29 -12.77 -6.21
CA LEU A 135 5.21 -13.67 -6.61
C LEU A 135 5.45 -14.34 -7.99
N GLY A 136 6.54 -14.00 -8.69
CA GLY A 136 6.87 -14.52 -10.01
C GLY A 136 5.95 -14.02 -11.12
N LEU A 137 5.52 -12.75 -11.02
CA LEU A 137 4.57 -12.11 -11.95
C LEU A 137 5.21 -11.00 -12.82
N SER A 138 6.54 -10.85 -12.75
CA SER A 138 7.34 -9.87 -13.50
C SER A 138 7.63 -10.25 -14.96
#